data_AF-A0A2U1M7Z3-F1
#
_entry.id   AF-A0A2U1M7Z3-F1
#
_cell.length_a   1.000
_cell.length_b   1.000
_cell.length_c   1.000
_cell.angle_alpha   90.00
_cell.angle_beta   90.00
_cell.angle_gamma   90.00
#
_symmetry.space_group_name_H-M   'P 1'
#
loop_
_entity.id
_entity.type
_entity.pdbx_description
1 polymer ?
#
loop_
_entity_poly.entity_id
_entity_poly.type
_entity_poly.pdbx_seq_one_letter_code
_entity_poly.pdbx_strand_id
1 'polypeptide(L)'
;MCNQSSFPFIGSLGSSATFSFEVFHQYGKLPMENFHRKKSFNIIECKKKKPLSTILPTSPKPTTQKLGSGMLLWKNYISLSDQVEIVNICQEFGAGPLGFYKPSHRNGAKLRFRLMCFGREWDPVREYCQYGHTTTPLIPDYFCSLVKTSIQDSQVYLNSKHEIPMISPDVCIVKFYTKTGQRAFHQDRGEGNRSRGWPVVSISIGDSAQFIYGHTKNVHKADKVLLESGDVLIFGGMLRHIYHGVKRIIPNSAPLPLLEHTMLKRGRLNLSLTKF
;
A
#
# COMPACT_ATOMS: atom_id res chain seq x y z
N MET A 1 -28.88 54.16 -4.42
CA MET A 1 -27.83 54.28 -3.39
C MET A 1 -26.82 53.17 -3.62
N CYS A 2 -25.67 53.58 -4.15
CA CYS A 2 -24.49 52.74 -4.34
C CYS A 2 -23.95 52.24 -3.00
N ASN A 3 -23.34 51.04 -3.00
CA ASN A 3 -22.01 50.91 -2.45
C ASN A 3 -21.21 49.87 -3.25
N GLN A 4 -20.19 50.39 -3.94
CA GLN A 4 -19.06 49.65 -4.48
C GLN A 4 -18.04 49.43 -3.37
N SER A 5 -17.29 48.33 -3.45
CA SER A 5 -15.82 48.31 -3.22
C SER A 5 -15.32 46.88 -3.49
N SER A 6 -14.86 46.59 -4.71
CA SER A 6 -13.46 46.66 -5.14
C SER A 6 -12.60 45.52 -4.59
N PHE A 7 -12.46 44.48 -5.42
CA PHE A 7 -11.35 43.53 -5.39
C PHE A 7 -10.06 44.21 -5.87
N PRO A 8 -8.91 43.99 -5.21
CA PRO A 8 -7.63 44.13 -5.87
C PRO A 8 -7.13 42.78 -6.38
N PHE A 9 -6.80 42.76 -7.66
CA PHE A 9 -5.87 41.81 -8.27
C PHE A 9 -4.43 42.29 -8.04
N ILE A 10 -3.45 41.38 -8.21
CA ILE A 10 -1.97 41.48 -8.12
C ILE A 10 -1.45 40.67 -6.91
N GLY A 11 -0.50 39.74 -7.01
CA GLY A 11 0.37 39.36 -8.11
C GLY A 11 1.01 37.99 -7.86
N SER A 12 1.74 37.50 -8.86
CA SER A 12 2.48 36.24 -8.82
C SER A 12 3.60 36.26 -7.79
N LEU A 13 3.78 35.15 -7.07
CA LEU A 13 5.04 34.78 -6.44
C LEU A 13 5.15 33.25 -6.47
N GLY A 14 6.09 32.75 -7.27
CA GLY A 14 6.60 31.40 -7.07
C GLY A 14 7.46 31.38 -5.80
N SER A 15 7.35 30.32 -5.01
CA SER A 15 8.50 29.75 -4.30
C SER A 15 8.14 28.36 -3.80
N SER A 16 9.15 27.50 -3.76
CA SER A 16 9.12 26.14 -3.26
C SER A 16 8.61 26.08 -1.82
N ALA A 17 7.53 25.35 -1.58
CA ALA A 17 7.17 24.94 -0.22
C ALA A 17 8.06 23.77 0.20
N THR A 18 9.19 24.09 0.82
CA THR A 18 9.93 23.15 1.68
C THR A 18 9.07 22.86 2.91
N PHE A 19 8.56 21.63 3.01
CA PHE A 19 7.88 21.15 4.21
C PHE A 19 8.93 20.91 5.30
N SER A 20 9.02 21.83 6.27
CA SER A 20 9.89 21.71 7.44
C SER A 20 9.26 20.79 8.50
N PHE A 21 10.11 19.91 9.02
CA PHE A 21 9.90 18.95 10.10
C PHE A 21 9.33 19.60 11.38
N GLU A 22 8.13 19.18 11.81
CA GLU A 22 7.69 19.30 13.20
C GLU A 22 6.48 18.37 13.46
N VAL A 23 6.73 17.06 13.54
CA VAL A 23 5.76 16.06 14.03
C VAL A 23 6.39 15.19 15.10
N PHE A 24 6.83 15.79 16.20
CA PHE A 24 7.22 15.05 17.40
C PHE A 24 6.99 15.91 18.64
N HIS A 25 5.75 16.05 19.11
CA HIS A 25 5.49 16.50 20.49
C HIS A 25 4.07 16.12 20.99
N GLN A 26 3.63 14.87 20.80
CA GLN A 26 2.41 14.41 21.49
C GLN A 26 2.34 12.92 21.87
N TYR A 27 3.49 12.25 22.07
CA TYR A 27 3.48 10.87 22.56
C TYR A 27 4.16 10.76 23.91
N GLY A 28 3.36 11.03 24.95
CA GLY A 28 3.69 10.73 26.33
C GLY A 28 3.88 9.22 26.54
N LYS A 29 4.94 8.91 27.30
CA LYS A 29 5.32 7.61 27.90
C LYS A 29 4.19 6.57 27.95
N LEU A 30 4.23 5.57 27.07
CA LEU A 30 3.50 4.30 27.24
C LEU A 30 4.40 3.28 27.97
N PRO A 31 3.85 2.39 28.81
CA PRO A 31 4.64 1.42 29.55
C PRO A 31 5.25 0.37 28.60
N MET A 32 6.58 0.29 28.64
CA MET A 32 7.42 -0.58 27.83
C MET A 32 7.48 -2.00 28.42
N GLU A 33 6.37 -2.72 28.48
CA GLU A 33 6.39 -4.12 28.92
C GLU A 33 6.06 -5.07 27.75
N ASN A 34 7.02 -5.94 27.44
CA ASN A 34 6.96 -7.06 26.49
C ASN A 34 7.10 -6.77 24.98
N PHE A 35 7.86 -5.74 24.58
CA PHE A 35 8.50 -5.78 23.26
C PHE A 35 9.69 -6.74 23.30
N HIS A 36 9.48 -8.02 22.98
CA HIS A 36 10.58 -8.85 22.50
C HIS A 36 11.30 -8.06 21.39
N ARG A 37 12.57 -7.70 21.60
CA ARG A 37 13.43 -6.96 20.66
C ARG A 37 13.41 -7.65 19.28
N LYS A 38 12.42 -7.32 18.46
CA LYS A 38 12.37 -7.68 17.05
C LYS A 38 13.44 -6.81 16.38
N LYS A 39 14.47 -7.43 15.81
CA LYS A 39 15.47 -6.70 15.01
C LYS A 39 14.72 -5.87 13.96
N SER A 40 14.91 -4.56 13.97
CA SER A 40 14.34 -3.67 12.96
C SER A 40 14.81 -4.10 11.58
N PHE A 41 13.91 -4.02 10.60
CA PHE A 41 14.24 -4.36 9.21
C PHE A 41 14.10 -3.14 8.32
N ASN A 42 15.24 -2.68 7.80
CA ASN A 42 15.29 -1.64 6.78
C ASN A 42 14.96 -2.21 5.40
N ILE A 43 14.05 -1.58 4.68
CA ILE A 43 13.75 -1.90 3.28
C ILE A 43 14.72 -1.22 2.31
N ILE A 44 15.52 -0.25 2.75
CA ILE A 44 16.57 0.39 1.94
C ILE A 44 17.95 -0.27 2.10
N GLU A 45 18.76 -0.26 1.03
CA GLU A 45 20.16 -0.66 1.05
C GLU A 45 21.02 0.39 1.77
N CYS A 46 21.91 -0.08 2.65
CA CYS A 46 22.91 0.77 3.30
C CYS A 46 24.09 0.97 2.35
N LYS A 47 23.91 1.82 1.34
CA LYS A 47 24.95 2.24 0.38
C LYS A 47 24.91 3.76 0.24
N LYS A 48 26.06 4.36 -0.06
CA LYS A 48 26.13 5.81 -0.38
C LYS A 48 25.23 6.07 -1.60
N LYS A 49 24.26 6.98 -1.46
CA LYS A 49 23.46 7.46 -2.60
C LYS A 49 24.40 8.11 -3.62
N LYS A 50 24.31 7.69 -4.88
CA LYS A 50 25.01 8.38 -5.98
C LYS A 50 24.33 9.73 -6.23
N PRO A 51 25.06 10.75 -6.73
CA PRO A 51 24.43 11.98 -7.20
C PRO A 51 23.40 11.63 -8.28
N LEU A 52 22.20 12.19 -8.14
CA LEU A 52 21.00 11.78 -8.85
C LEU A 52 20.56 12.89 -9.80
N SER A 53 19.98 12.55 -10.95
CA SER A 53 19.33 13.56 -11.79
C SER A 53 18.15 14.17 -11.04
N THR A 54 18.05 15.50 -11.00
CA THR A 54 16.96 16.21 -10.29
C THR A 54 15.58 15.99 -10.92
N ILE A 55 15.53 15.45 -12.15
CA ILE A 55 14.29 15.25 -12.91
C ILE A 55 13.98 13.76 -12.97
N LEU A 56 12.87 13.37 -12.34
CA LEU A 56 12.30 12.02 -12.49
C LEU A 56 11.74 11.86 -13.92
N PRO A 57 11.98 10.72 -14.60
CA PRO A 57 11.36 10.47 -15.89
C PRO A 57 9.83 10.44 -15.74
N THR A 58 9.14 10.88 -16.79
CA THR A 58 7.68 10.83 -16.84
C THR A 58 7.22 9.37 -16.82
N SER A 59 6.21 9.10 -16.00
CA SER A 59 5.62 7.76 -15.94
C SER A 59 4.77 7.51 -17.18
N PRO A 60 4.68 6.25 -17.67
CA PRO A 60 3.72 5.90 -18.70
C PRO A 60 2.31 6.32 -18.28
N LYS A 61 1.44 6.64 -19.25
CA LYS A 61 0.05 6.97 -18.96
C LYS A 61 -0.63 5.76 -18.28
N PRO A 62 -1.44 5.98 -17.23
CA PRO A 62 -2.21 4.91 -16.61
C PRO A 62 -3.15 4.24 -17.60
N THR A 63 -3.28 2.92 -17.52
CA THR A 63 -4.30 2.16 -18.27
C THR A 63 -5.07 1.25 -17.33
N THR A 64 -6.31 0.90 -17.70
CA THR A 64 -7.22 0.14 -16.83
C THR A 64 -7.69 -1.13 -17.50
N GLN A 65 -7.79 -2.21 -16.73
CA GLN A 65 -8.33 -3.49 -17.15
C GLN A 65 -9.38 -3.97 -16.14
N LYS A 66 -10.58 -4.30 -16.64
CA LYS A 66 -11.61 -5.00 -15.86
C LYS A 66 -11.30 -6.49 -15.85
N LEU A 67 -10.98 -7.03 -14.67
CA LEU A 67 -10.67 -8.45 -14.47
C LEU A 67 -11.93 -9.25 -14.08
N GLY A 68 -12.93 -8.58 -13.55
CA GLY A 68 -14.21 -9.17 -13.19
C GLY A 68 -15.17 -8.10 -12.64
N SER A 69 -16.41 -8.49 -12.34
CA SER A 69 -17.35 -7.55 -11.75
C SER A 69 -16.95 -7.21 -10.31
N GLY A 70 -16.50 -5.97 -10.08
CA GLY A 70 -15.92 -5.55 -8.79
C GLY A 70 -14.44 -5.79 -8.66
N MET A 71 -13.72 -6.03 -9.76
CA MET A 71 -12.25 -6.16 -9.78
C MET A 71 -11.62 -5.43 -10.96
N LEU A 72 -10.84 -4.39 -10.66
CA LEU A 72 -10.16 -3.54 -11.63
C LEU A 72 -8.66 -3.53 -11.35
N LEU A 73 -7.85 -3.60 -12.41
CA LEU A 73 -6.42 -3.38 -12.37
C LEU A 73 -6.09 -2.11 -13.14
N TRP A 74 -5.44 -1.18 -12.46
CA TRP A 74 -4.79 -0.04 -13.07
C TRP A 74 -3.29 -0.31 -13.22
N LYS A 75 -2.81 -0.21 -14.45
CA LYS A 75 -1.40 -0.29 -14.80
C LYS A 75 -0.77 1.10 -14.75
N ASN A 76 0.43 1.20 -14.17
CA ASN A 76 1.18 2.47 -14.08
C ASN A 76 0.37 3.63 -13.46
N TYR A 77 -0.51 3.34 -12.50
CA TYR A 77 -1.38 4.36 -11.89
C TYR A 77 -0.61 5.29 -10.96
N ILE A 78 0.28 4.72 -10.14
CA ILE A 78 1.12 5.48 -9.21
C ILE A 78 2.33 6.00 -9.96
N SER A 79 2.44 7.33 -10.04
CA SER A 79 3.57 7.99 -10.70
C SER A 79 4.88 7.64 -10.00
N LEU A 80 6.01 7.67 -10.71
CA LEU A 80 7.31 7.38 -10.13
C LEU A 80 7.62 8.25 -8.89
N SER A 81 7.21 9.52 -8.88
CA SER A 81 7.36 10.41 -7.72
C SER A 81 6.57 9.90 -6.52
N ASP A 82 5.32 9.48 -6.75
CA ASP A 82 4.49 8.91 -5.69
C ASP A 82 5.03 7.56 -5.21
N GLN A 83 5.60 6.75 -6.10
CA GLN A 83 6.27 5.50 -5.73
C GLN A 83 7.47 5.76 -4.81
N VAL A 84 8.27 6.79 -5.10
CA VAL A 84 9.39 7.22 -4.25
C VAL A 84 8.89 7.64 -2.88
N GLU A 85 7.83 8.46 -2.83
CA GLU A 85 7.25 8.94 -1.58
C GLU A 85 6.69 7.79 -0.71
N ILE A 86 5.96 6.85 -1.32
CA ILE A 86 5.46 5.65 -0.65
C ILE A 86 6.61 4.85 -0.01
N VAL A 87 7.72 4.68 -0.72
CA VAL A 87 8.89 3.94 -0.19
C VAL A 87 9.53 4.70 0.97
N ASN A 88 9.69 6.02 0.85
CA ASN A 88 10.27 6.86 1.91
C ASN A 88 9.44 6.78 3.20
N ILE A 89 8.13 6.99 3.10
CA ILE A 89 7.21 6.85 4.24
C ILE A 89 7.31 5.44 4.83
N CYS A 90 7.26 4.40 3.99
CA CYS A 90 7.34 3.03 4.51
C CYS A 90 8.67 2.72 5.19
N GLN A 91 9.77 3.31 4.75
CA GLN A 91 11.09 3.13 5.34
C GLN A 91 11.23 3.87 6.67
N GLU A 92 10.69 5.08 6.78
CA GLU A 92 10.71 5.87 8.01
C GLU A 92 10.11 5.09 9.18
N PHE A 93 8.89 4.59 9.02
CA PHE A 93 8.22 3.77 10.04
C PHE A 93 8.78 2.35 10.11
N GLY A 94 9.18 1.78 8.97
CA GLY A 94 9.67 0.41 8.85
C GLY A 94 10.98 0.13 9.61
N ALA A 95 11.80 1.17 9.82
CA ALA A 95 13.03 1.11 10.60
C ALA A 95 12.81 1.15 12.12
N GLY A 96 11.62 1.60 12.56
CA GLY A 96 11.26 1.78 13.96
C GLY A 96 10.88 0.49 14.69
N PRO A 97 10.59 0.57 16.01
CA PRO A 97 10.22 -0.58 16.85
C PRO A 97 8.90 -1.27 16.43
N LEU A 98 8.01 -0.52 15.77
CA LEU A 98 6.73 -0.98 15.23
C LEU A 98 6.79 -1.29 13.73
N GLY A 99 8.01 -1.29 13.16
CA GLY A 99 8.25 -1.46 11.74
C GLY A 99 8.19 -2.91 11.27
N PHE A 100 8.95 -3.21 10.22
CA PHE A 100 8.87 -4.52 9.56
C PHE A 100 9.32 -5.66 10.46
N TYR A 101 8.44 -6.64 10.65
CA TYR A 101 8.76 -7.92 11.31
C TYR A 101 8.52 -9.11 10.38
N LYS A 102 8.99 -10.29 10.80
CA LYS A 102 8.79 -11.55 10.08
C LYS A 102 7.62 -12.33 10.73
N PRO A 103 6.39 -12.22 10.20
CA PRO A 103 5.25 -12.89 10.80
C PRO A 103 5.33 -14.42 10.67
N SER A 104 4.62 -15.12 11.55
CA SER A 104 4.56 -16.58 11.60
C SER A 104 3.11 -17.05 11.63
N HIS A 105 2.84 -18.22 11.08
CA HIS A 105 1.59 -18.93 11.29
C HIS A 105 1.49 -19.44 12.73
N ARG A 106 0.30 -19.89 13.14
CA ARG A 106 0.03 -20.47 14.47
C ARG A 106 0.94 -21.66 14.79
N ASN A 107 1.31 -22.46 13.77
CA ASN A 107 2.24 -23.58 13.91
C ASN A 107 3.73 -23.16 13.91
N GLY A 108 4.03 -21.86 13.98
CA GLY A 108 5.40 -21.32 13.99
C GLY A 108 6.04 -21.15 12.60
N ALA A 109 5.44 -21.69 11.53
CA ALA A 109 5.99 -21.57 10.17
C ALA A 109 6.06 -20.10 9.74
N LYS A 110 7.23 -19.64 9.27
CA LYS A 110 7.43 -18.24 8.87
C LYS A 110 6.77 -17.94 7.54
N LEU A 111 6.06 -16.82 7.47
CA LEU A 111 5.53 -16.31 6.21
C LEU A 111 6.66 -15.80 5.31
N ARG A 112 6.47 -15.86 3.99
CA ARG A 112 7.52 -15.55 3.00
C ARG A 112 7.63 -14.06 2.65
N PHE A 113 7.16 -13.18 3.52
CA PHE A 113 7.32 -11.73 3.43
C PHE A 113 7.62 -11.15 4.82
N ARG A 114 8.00 -9.88 4.88
CA ARG A 114 7.98 -9.08 6.11
C ARG A 114 6.74 -8.19 6.11
N LEU A 115 6.25 -7.85 7.30
CA LEU A 115 5.00 -7.14 7.48
C LEU A 115 5.17 -5.99 8.47
N MET A 116 4.48 -4.90 8.19
CA MET A 116 4.13 -3.85 9.15
C MET A 116 2.71 -3.37 8.86
N CYS A 117 2.11 -2.65 9.81
CA CYS A 117 0.74 -2.15 9.68
C CYS A 117 0.69 -0.66 10.02
N PHE A 118 -0.21 0.05 9.33
CA PHE A 118 -0.73 1.33 9.76
C PHE A 118 -2.23 1.21 10.07
N GLY A 119 -2.74 2.04 10.97
CA GLY A 119 -4.12 1.99 11.44
C GLY A 119 -4.32 0.81 12.39
N ARG A 120 -5.21 -0.11 12.04
CA ARG A 120 -5.39 -1.37 12.78
C ARG A 120 -4.24 -2.33 12.56
N GLU A 121 -3.81 -2.95 13.65
CA GLU A 121 -2.91 -4.10 13.58
C GLU A 121 -3.65 -5.30 12.99
N TRP A 122 -2.97 -5.97 12.05
CA TRP A 122 -3.33 -7.30 11.57
C TRP A 122 -2.19 -8.26 11.86
N ASP A 123 -2.50 -9.39 12.50
CA ASP A 123 -1.58 -10.48 12.76
C ASP A 123 -2.11 -11.80 12.15
N PRO A 124 -1.27 -12.65 11.53
CA PRO A 124 -1.76 -13.89 10.92
C PRO A 124 -2.35 -14.92 11.87
N VAL A 125 -2.16 -14.78 13.19
CA VAL A 125 -2.68 -15.69 14.22
C VAL A 125 -3.89 -15.10 14.93
N ARG A 126 -3.84 -13.80 15.25
CA ARG A 126 -4.89 -13.07 15.98
C ARG A 126 -5.88 -12.35 15.07
N GLU A 127 -5.59 -12.27 13.77
CA GLU A 127 -6.30 -11.45 12.80
C GLU A 127 -6.29 -9.96 13.21
N TYR A 128 -7.38 -9.23 12.99
CA TYR A 128 -7.42 -7.79 13.29
C TYR A 128 -7.68 -7.53 14.78
N CYS A 129 -6.88 -6.65 15.36
CA CYS A 129 -7.08 -6.19 16.74
C CYS A 129 -8.32 -5.28 16.85
N GLN A 130 -9.05 -5.39 17.96
CA GLN A 130 -10.22 -4.56 18.25
C GLN A 130 -9.82 -3.08 18.42
N TYR A 131 -10.78 -2.16 18.17
CA TYR A 131 -10.61 -0.72 18.37
C TYR A 131 -10.07 -0.42 19.77
N GLY A 132 -9.08 0.49 19.88
CA GLY A 132 -8.57 1.00 21.17
C GLY A 132 -7.28 0.36 21.69
N HIS A 133 -6.79 -0.72 21.08
CA HIS A 133 -5.55 -1.40 21.48
C HIS A 133 -4.47 -1.42 20.39
N THR A 134 -4.59 -0.60 19.35
CA THR A 134 -3.66 -0.60 18.22
C THR A 134 -2.38 0.13 18.60
N THR A 135 -1.26 -0.58 18.65
CA THR A 135 0.06 0.02 18.87
C THR A 135 0.71 0.51 17.57
N THR A 136 0.02 0.44 16.44
CA THR A 136 0.55 0.77 15.11
C THR A 136 0.40 2.26 14.77
N PRO A 137 1.31 2.83 13.96
CA PRO A 137 1.19 4.21 13.50
C PRO A 137 -0.11 4.43 12.71
N LEU A 138 -0.64 5.66 12.70
CA LEU A 138 -1.83 6.02 11.91
C LEU A 138 -1.55 5.86 10.41
N ILE A 139 -2.60 5.61 9.62
CA ILE A 139 -2.47 5.58 8.15
C ILE A 139 -2.15 6.99 7.67
N PRO A 140 -1.05 7.21 6.93
CA PRO A 140 -0.74 8.51 6.36
C PRO A 140 -1.87 9.01 5.46
N ASP A 141 -2.26 10.28 5.61
CA ASP A 141 -3.32 10.91 4.79
C ASP A 141 -3.03 10.82 3.29
N TYR A 142 -1.75 10.82 2.94
CA TYR A 142 -1.29 10.59 1.57
C TYR A 142 -1.75 9.22 1.02
N PHE A 143 -1.65 8.15 1.80
CA PHE A 143 -2.15 6.83 1.40
C PHE A 143 -3.68 6.80 1.30
N CYS A 144 -4.37 7.46 2.23
CA CYS A 144 -5.83 7.63 2.17
C CYS A 144 -6.26 8.36 0.90
N SER A 145 -5.51 9.37 0.48
CA SER A 145 -5.76 10.13 -0.75
C SER A 145 -5.60 9.26 -2.00
N LEU A 146 -4.54 8.44 -2.08
CA LEU A 146 -4.34 7.48 -3.18
C LEU A 146 -5.47 6.44 -3.27
N VAL A 147 -5.98 5.96 -2.13
CA VAL A 147 -7.15 5.07 -2.08
C VAL A 147 -8.40 5.78 -2.60
N LYS A 148 -8.64 7.01 -2.14
CA LYS A 148 -9.79 7.81 -2.55
C LYS A 148 -9.77 8.06 -4.07
N THR A 149 -8.66 8.54 -4.62
CA THR A 149 -8.55 8.86 -6.04
C THR A 149 -8.65 7.61 -6.90
N SER A 150 -7.96 6.52 -6.54
CA SER A 150 -8.02 5.28 -7.32
C SER A 150 -9.42 4.66 -7.38
N ILE A 151 -10.20 4.73 -6.30
CA ILE A 151 -11.61 4.30 -6.32
C ILE A 151 -12.47 5.26 -7.14
N GLN A 152 -12.26 6.58 -7.00
CA GLN A 152 -13.00 7.60 -7.77
C GLN A 152 -12.79 7.44 -9.27
N ASP A 153 -11.54 7.32 -9.72
CA ASP A 153 -11.19 7.12 -11.12
C ASP A 153 -11.73 5.78 -11.64
N SER A 154 -11.80 4.77 -10.78
CA SER A 154 -12.38 3.48 -11.13
C SER A 154 -13.89 3.54 -11.38
N GLN A 155 -14.63 4.50 -10.80
CA GLN A 155 -16.10 4.54 -10.90
C GLN A 155 -16.61 4.62 -12.33
N VAL A 156 -15.86 5.25 -13.25
CA VAL A 156 -16.28 5.40 -14.65
C VAL A 156 -16.17 4.09 -15.45
N TYR A 157 -15.47 3.07 -14.92
CA TYR A 157 -15.29 1.76 -15.54
C TYR A 157 -16.18 0.67 -14.90
N LEU A 158 -17.00 1.05 -13.93
CA LEU A 158 -17.91 0.16 -13.23
C LEU A 158 -19.32 0.27 -13.81
N ASN A 159 -20.06 -0.84 -13.78
CA ASN A 159 -21.44 -0.84 -14.25
C ASN A 159 -22.37 -0.15 -13.24
N SER A 160 -21.95 -0.09 -11.98
CA SER A 160 -22.67 0.55 -10.89
C SER A 160 -21.68 0.99 -9.81
N LYS A 161 -21.98 2.12 -9.14
CA LYS A 161 -21.18 2.62 -8.01
C LYS A 161 -21.14 1.65 -6.82
N HIS A 162 -22.10 0.73 -6.73
CA HIS A 162 -22.15 -0.29 -5.69
C HIS A 162 -21.19 -1.46 -5.93
N GLU A 163 -20.61 -1.56 -7.13
CA GLU A 163 -19.68 -2.62 -7.49
C GLU A 163 -18.36 -2.49 -6.71
N ILE A 164 -17.90 -1.26 -6.47
CA ILE A 164 -16.75 -0.93 -5.62
C ILE A 164 -17.10 0.31 -4.78
N PRO A 165 -17.54 0.14 -3.51
CA PRO A 165 -17.92 1.27 -2.67
C PRO A 165 -16.70 2.09 -2.21
N MET A 166 -16.92 3.39 -1.98
CA MET A 166 -15.93 4.27 -1.37
C MET A 166 -15.59 3.82 0.06
N ILE A 167 -14.33 3.96 0.46
CA ILE A 167 -13.87 3.68 1.81
C ILE A 167 -13.02 4.81 2.37
N SER A 168 -13.07 4.95 3.69
CA SER A 168 -12.00 5.55 4.48
C SER A 168 -11.27 4.38 5.14
N PRO A 169 -10.06 4.02 4.66
CA PRO A 169 -9.35 2.85 5.14
C PRO A 169 -8.92 3.08 6.59
N ASP A 170 -9.10 2.06 7.42
CA ASP A 170 -8.60 2.02 8.80
C ASP A 170 -7.60 0.86 9.01
N VAL A 171 -7.32 0.12 7.94
CA VAL A 171 -6.29 -0.92 7.84
C VAL A 171 -5.37 -0.59 6.66
N CYS A 172 -4.06 -0.58 6.88
CA CYS A 172 -3.08 -0.69 5.81
C CYS A 172 -2.02 -1.72 6.20
N ILE A 173 -1.98 -2.84 5.47
CA ILE A 173 -0.98 -3.89 5.65
C ILE A 173 0.12 -3.72 4.61
N VAL A 174 1.33 -3.42 5.06
CA VAL A 174 2.50 -3.27 4.19
C VAL A 174 3.32 -4.56 4.21
N LYS A 175 3.50 -5.17 3.04
CA LYS A 175 4.20 -6.44 2.85
C LYS A 175 5.44 -6.22 2.00
N PHE A 176 6.61 -6.59 2.52
CA PHE A 176 7.86 -6.61 1.75
C PHE A 176 8.28 -8.05 1.41
N TYR A 177 8.33 -8.36 0.12
CA TYR A 177 8.70 -9.65 -0.43
C TYR A 177 10.12 -9.59 -0.99
N THR A 178 10.97 -10.53 -0.61
CA THR A 178 12.26 -10.76 -1.29
C THR A 178 12.04 -11.60 -2.56
N LYS A 179 13.09 -11.91 -3.34
CA LYS A 179 13.01 -12.74 -4.56
C LYS A 179 12.30 -14.09 -4.38
N THR A 180 12.39 -14.68 -3.19
CA THR A 180 11.72 -15.94 -2.82
C THR A 180 10.37 -15.73 -2.15
N GLY A 181 9.85 -14.51 -2.12
CA GLY A 181 8.61 -14.16 -1.46
C GLY A 181 7.39 -14.74 -2.17
N GLN A 182 6.42 -15.19 -1.39
CA GLN A 182 5.16 -15.74 -1.87
C GLN A 182 4.05 -15.47 -0.86
N ARG A 183 2.80 -15.51 -1.33
CA ARG A 183 1.60 -15.54 -0.50
C ARG A 183 0.70 -16.64 -1.01
N ALA A 184 0.34 -17.56 -0.11
CA ALA A 184 -0.54 -18.68 -0.43
C ALA A 184 -1.89 -18.20 -1.00
N PHE A 185 -2.56 -19.08 -1.74
CA PHE A 185 -3.87 -18.82 -2.29
C PHE A 185 -4.91 -18.81 -1.15
N HIS A 186 -5.51 -17.65 -0.87
CA HIS A 186 -6.32 -17.40 0.32
C HIS A 186 -7.41 -16.36 0.05
N GLN A 187 -8.32 -16.18 1.01
CA GLN A 187 -9.25 -15.06 1.04
C GLN A 187 -8.91 -14.16 2.22
N ASP A 188 -9.15 -12.86 2.06
CA ASP A 188 -9.15 -11.92 3.17
C ASP A 188 -10.48 -12.07 3.91
N ARG A 189 -10.45 -12.86 4.98
CA ARG A 189 -11.60 -13.17 5.84
C ARG A 189 -11.46 -12.62 7.26
N GLY A 190 -10.33 -12.00 7.60
CA GLY A 190 -10.09 -11.51 8.96
C GLY A 190 -11.10 -10.45 9.39
N GLU A 191 -11.69 -9.73 8.43
CA GLU A 191 -12.76 -8.75 8.64
C GLU A 191 -14.11 -9.41 9.01
N GLY A 192 -14.26 -10.70 8.75
CA GLY A 192 -15.52 -11.43 8.92
C GLY A 192 -16.69 -10.73 8.18
N ASN A 193 -17.87 -10.75 8.80
CA ASN A 193 -19.07 -10.06 8.29
C ASN A 193 -18.94 -8.54 8.25
N ARG A 194 -17.89 -7.96 8.87
CA ARG A 194 -17.68 -6.52 8.85
C ARG A 194 -17.18 -6.03 7.51
N SER A 195 -16.59 -6.89 6.66
CA SER A 195 -16.11 -6.49 5.34
C SER A 195 -17.17 -5.76 4.50
N ARG A 196 -18.46 -6.11 4.61
CA ARG A 196 -19.61 -5.47 3.92
C ARG A 196 -19.39 -5.17 2.42
N GLY A 197 -18.55 -5.97 1.75
CA GLY A 197 -18.16 -5.72 0.35
C GLY A 197 -17.23 -4.51 0.13
N TRP A 198 -16.73 -3.86 1.18
CA TRP A 198 -15.74 -2.80 1.11
C TRP A 198 -14.47 -3.28 0.42
N PRO A 199 -13.93 -2.56 -0.57
CA PRO A 199 -12.81 -3.03 -1.36
C PRO A 199 -11.52 -3.21 -0.57
N VAL A 200 -10.64 -4.01 -1.15
CA VAL A 200 -9.20 -3.93 -0.92
C VAL A 200 -8.60 -3.13 -2.07
N VAL A 201 -7.83 -2.09 -1.74
CA VAL A 201 -6.96 -1.37 -2.68
C VAL A 201 -5.53 -1.83 -2.45
N SER A 202 -4.94 -2.47 -3.45
CA SER A 202 -3.62 -3.08 -3.38
C SER A 202 -2.64 -2.39 -4.33
N ILE A 203 -1.71 -1.61 -3.76
CA ILE A 203 -0.66 -0.90 -4.49
C ILE A 203 0.60 -1.79 -4.58
N SER A 204 1.26 -1.82 -5.74
CA SER A 204 2.48 -2.60 -6.00
C SER A 204 3.67 -1.68 -6.33
N ILE A 205 4.79 -1.85 -5.64
CA ILE A 205 6.02 -1.04 -5.82
C ILE A 205 7.24 -1.96 -5.82
N GLY A 206 8.22 -1.72 -6.71
CA GLY A 206 9.43 -2.52 -6.82
C GLY A 206 9.29 -3.70 -7.79
N ASP A 207 9.87 -4.84 -7.45
CA ASP A 207 9.87 -6.02 -8.33
C ASP A 207 8.43 -6.49 -8.61
N SER A 208 8.17 -6.88 -9.85
CA SER A 208 6.89 -7.39 -10.32
C SER A 208 6.52 -8.71 -9.64
N ALA A 209 5.23 -8.99 -9.54
CA ALA A 209 4.69 -10.21 -8.96
C ALA A 209 3.71 -10.89 -9.91
N GLN A 210 3.82 -12.21 -10.01
CA GLN A 210 2.77 -13.03 -10.59
C GLN A 210 1.66 -13.21 -9.55
N PHE A 211 0.63 -12.38 -9.66
CA PHE A 211 -0.57 -12.47 -8.84
C PHE A 211 -1.49 -13.53 -9.42
N ILE A 212 -2.12 -14.29 -8.53
CA ILE A 212 -3.10 -15.32 -8.88
C ILE A 212 -4.41 -15.03 -8.20
N TYR A 213 -5.53 -15.29 -8.89
CA TYR A 213 -6.86 -15.11 -8.34
C TYR A 213 -7.85 -16.13 -8.90
N GLY A 214 -8.97 -16.36 -8.21
CA GLY A 214 -10.03 -17.26 -8.69
C GLY A 214 -11.23 -17.36 -7.75
N HIS A 215 -12.34 -17.85 -8.28
CA HIS A 215 -13.61 -17.95 -7.54
C HIS A 215 -13.66 -19.12 -6.55
N THR A 216 -12.81 -20.13 -6.72
CA THR A 216 -12.78 -21.33 -5.88
C THR A 216 -11.42 -21.50 -5.22
N LYS A 217 -11.35 -22.36 -4.19
CA LYS A 217 -10.08 -22.72 -3.54
C LYS A 217 -9.09 -23.48 -4.43
N ASN A 218 -9.48 -23.87 -5.64
CA ASN A 218 -8.64 -24.65 -6.55
C ASN A 218 -7.60 -23.76 -7.26
N VAL A 219 -6.38 -23.75 -6.73
CA VAL A 219 -5.25 -22.96 -7.27
C VAL A 219 -4.86 -23.34 -8.70
N HIS A 220 -5.15 -24.56 -9.16
CA HIS A 220 -4.84 -24.99 -10.53
C HIS A 220 -5.74 -24.32 -11.57
N LYS A 221 -6.92 -23.85 -11.15
CA LYS A 221 -7.86 -23.07 -11.96
C LYS A 221 -7.71 -21.55 -11.75
N ALA A 222 -6.66 -21.11 -11.04
CA ALA A 222 -6.47 -19.70 -10.78
C ALA A 222 -5.95 -18.97 -12.03
N ASP A 223 -6.61 -17.86 -12.33
CA ASP A 223 -6.15 -16.88 -13.30
C ASP A 223 -4.88 -16.19 -12.80
N LYS A 224 -4.12 -15.62 -13.73
CA LYS A 224 -2.84 -14.97 -13.45
C LYS A 224 -2.85 -13.58 -14.05
N VAL A 225 -2.29 -12.63 -13.30
CA VAL A 225 -1.98 -11.29 -13.82
C VAL A 225 -0.63 -10.85 -13.28
N LEU A 226 0.12 -10.11 -14.09
CA LEU A 226 1.39 -9.52 -13.68
C LEU A 226 1.12 -8.15 -13.05
N LEU A 227 1.47 -8.02 -11.77
CA LEU A 227 1.47 -6.74 -11.06
C LEU A 227 2.89 -6.18 -11.07
N GLU A 228 3.05 -5.00 -11.64
CA GLU A 228 4.32 -4.30 -11.82
C GLU A 228 4.40 -3.09 -10.87
N SER A 229 5.57 -2.44 -10.84
CA SER A 229 5.75 -1.23 -10.03
C SER A 229 4.85 -0.11 -10.54
N GLY A 230 4.04 0.46 -9.65
CA GLY A 230 3.08 1.52 -9.95
C GLY A 230 1.66 1.03 -10.17
N ASP A 231 1.42 -0.28 -10.19
CA ASP A 231 0.07 -0.83 -10.39
C ASP A 231 -0.80 -0.73 -9.14
N VAL A 232 -2.10 -0.51 -9.36
CA VAL A 232 -3.15 -0.56 -8.34
C VAL A 232 -4.20 -1.59 -8.72
N LEU A 233 -4.35 -2.61 -7.88
CA LEU A 233 -5.42 -3.61 -8.00
C LEU A 233 -6.50 -3.30 -6.98
N ILE A 234 -7.75 -3.19 -7.42
CA ILE A 234 -8.91 -2.96 -6.55
C ILE A 234 -9.87 -4.13 -6.71
N PHE A 235 -10.28 -4.74 -5.59
CA PHE A 235 -11.34 -5.75 -5.60
C PHE A 235 -12.29 -5.57 -4.40
N GLY A 236 -13.59 -5.53 -4.68
CA GLY A 236 -14.66 -5.29 -3.72
C GLY A 236 -15.98 -5.90 -4.18
N GLY A 237 -17.07 -5.51 -3.51
CA GLY A 237 -18.41 -6.00 -3.83
C GLY A 237 -18.47 -7.53 -3.84
N MET A 238 -18.96 -8.10 -4.95
CA MET A 238 -19.05 -9.56 -5.14
C MET A 238 -17.69 -10.27 -5.13
N LEU A 239 -16.61 -9.57 -5.46
CA LEU A 239 -15.25 -10.12 -5.50
C LEU A 239 -14.41 -9.75 -4.27
N ARG A 240 -15.01 -9.16 -3.23
CA ARG A 240 -14.30 -8.85 -1.98
C ARG A 240 -13.63 -10.08 -1.35
N HIS A 241 -14.25 -11.24 -1.50
CA HIS A 241 -13.71 -12.51 -1.01
C HIS A 241 -13.20 -13.38 -2.16
N ILE A 242 -12.62 -12.81 -3.22
CA ILE A 242 -11.96 -13.63 -4.23
C ILE A 242 -10.75 -14.37 -3.63
N TYR A 243 -10.56 -15.64 -3.98
CA TYR A 243 -9.31 -16.31 -3.60
C TYR A 243 -8.18 -15.68 -4.39
N HIS A 244 -7.09 -15.35 -3.72
CA HIS A 244 -5.96 -14.70 -4.36
C HIS A 244 -4.63 -14.98 -3.65
N GLY A 245 -3.52 -14.64 -4.29
CA GLY A 245 -2.19 -14.84 -3.74
C GLY A 245 -1.08 -14.31 -4.63
N VAL A 246 0.15 -14.44 -4.14
CA VAL A 246 1.37 -14.07 -4.88
C VAL A 246 2.13 -15.36 -5.14
N LYS A 247 2.09 -15.84 -6.38
CA LYS A 247 2.74 -17.10 -6.77
C LYS A 247 4.26 -16.99 -6.74
N ARG A 248 4.81 -15.89 -7.25
CA ARG A 248 6.24 -15.59 -7.24
C ARG A 248 6.52 -14.11 -7.48
N ILE A 249 7.68 -13.66 -7.02
CA ILE A 249 8.28 -12.37 -7.39
C ILE A 249 9.16 -12.58 -8.63
N ILE A 250 9.12 -11.64 -9.57
CA ILE A 250 9.99 -11.59 -10.75
C ILE A 250 11.22 -10.78 -10.37
N PRO A 251 12.39 -11.40 -10.15
CA PRO A 251 13.55 -10.68 -9.64
C PRO A 251 14.07 -9.66 -10.66
N ASN A 252 14.63 -8.56 -10.17
CA ASN A 252 15.29 -7.53 -10.96
C ASN A 252 14.37 -6.86 -12.01
N SER A 253 13.09 -6.71 -11.68
CA SER A 253 12.09 -6.07 -12.54
C SER A 253 11.64 -4.70 -12.03
N ALA A 254 12.08 -4.29 -10.83
CA ALA A 254 11.85 -2.95 -10.32
C ALA A 254 12.44 -1.87 -11.27
N PRO A 255 11.74 -0.75 -11.51
CA PRO A 255 12.25 0.35 -12.31
C PRO A 255 13.57 0.89 -11.75
N LEU A 256 14.59 1.00 -12.59
CA LEU A 256 15.90 1.50 -12.16
C LEU A 256 15.81 2.90 -11.51
N PRO A 257 15.07 3.88 -12.07
CA PRO A 257 14.92 5.18 -11.43
C PRO A 257 14.38 5.10 -10.00
N LEU A 258 13.40 4.23 -9.74
CA LEU A 258 12.85 4.03 -8.39
C LEU A 258 13.95 3.57 -7.42
N LEU A 259 14.75 2.59 -7.84
CA LEU A 259 15.83 2.05 -7.01
C LEU A 259 16.91 3.08 -6.72
N GLU A 260 17.27 3.92 -7.70
CA GLU A 260 18.29 4.95 -7.53
C GLU A 260 17.84 6.08 -6.59
N HIS A 261 16.56 6.46 -6.63
CA HIS A 261 16.00 7.51 -5.77
C HIS A 261 15.78 7.05 -4.32
N THR A 262 15.36 5.80 -4.14
CA THR A 262 14.95 5.27 -2.83
C THR A 262 15.99 4.39 -2.16
N MET A 263 16.93 3.83 -2.92
CA MET A 263 17.79 2.73 -2.49
C MET A 263 16.99 1.49 -2.03
N LEU A 264 15.76 1.30 -2.51
CA LEU A 264 14.94 0.14 -2.16
C LEU A 264 15.70 -1.17 -2.42
N LYS A 265 15.73 -2.06 -1.42
CA LYS A 265 16.27 -3.40 -1.55
C LYS A 265 15.52 -4.16 -2.64
N ARG A 266 16.25 -4.99 -3.39
CA ARG A 266 15.68 -5.92 -4.36
C ARG A 266 14.53 -6.72 -3.73
N GLY A 267 13.35 -6.60 -4.33
CA GLY A 267 12.11 -7.12 -3.78
C GLY A 267 10.91 -6.27 -4.17
N ARG A 268 9.75 -6.67 -3.65
CA ARG A 268 8.45 -6.04 -3.89
C ARG A 268 7.87 -5.53 -2.60
N LEU A 269 7.45 -4.27 -2.59
CA LEU A 269 6.62 -3.67 -1.56
C LEU A 269 5.16 -3.68 -2.01
N ASN A 270 4.24 -4.00 -1.10
CA ASN A 270 2.81 -3.99 -1.36
C ASN A 270 2.07 -3.36 -0.20
N LEU A 271 1.18 -2.42 -0.50
CA LEU A 271 0.28 -1.82 0.48
C LEU A 271 -1.12 -2.35 0.19
N SER A 272 -1.70 -3.08 1.13
CA SER A 272 -3.10 -3.52 1.07
C SER A 272 -3.93 -2.66 2.01
N LEU A 273 -4.75 -1.76 1.47
CA LEU A 273 -5.60 -0.85 2.23
C LEU A 273 -7.07 -1.30 2.17
N THR A 274 -7.73 -1.34 3.32
CA THR A 274 -9.14 -1.73 3.41
C THR A 274 -9.80 -1.11 4.63
N LYS A 275 -11.09 -1.41 4.80
CA LYS A 275 -11.89 -1.02 5.96
C LYS A 275 -12.32 -2.26 6.74
N PHE A 276 -12.16 -2.21 8.06
CA PHE A 276 -12.62 -3.23 9.00
C PHE A 276 -13.94 -2.85 9.67
#